data_AF-A0A918RXJ8-F1
#
_entry.id   AF-A0A918RXJ8-F1
#
_cell.length_a   1.000
_cell.length_b   1.000
_cell.length_c   1.000
_cell.angle_alpha   90.00
_cell.angle_beta   90.00
_cell.angle_gamma   90.00
#
_symmetry.space_group_name_H-M   'P 1'
#
loop_
_entity.id
_entity.type
_entity.pdbx_description
1 polymer ?
#
loop_
_entity_poly.entity_id
_entity_poly.type
_entity_poly.pdbx_seq_one_letter_code
_entity_poly.pdbx_strand_id
1 'polypeptide(L)'
;MPGDTHVEPGLFPLSAIGHSPSLPPGPHPQQLALIGEPAPVRIPAAEWATWLADESVRSRYWAKVHRTSSDSDCWFFFGAISSTGHASFRAASLPGRTRRGTVPGHLYGYQLAHGVIPRLGWGDDHPTICHTCDNHSCQQPRHLRLGTPAENRAEWLARRRDPTGPLADVRGPAGRSRAIAAAIRAGRALGESEEQIARRIETAVSAGRPLSLW
;
A
#
# COMPACT_ATOMS: atom_id res chain seq x y z
N MET A 1 67.73 25.81 22.96
CA MET A 1 68.54 26.37 21.85
C MET A 1 69.40 25.26 21.28
N PRO A 2 69.50 25.04 19.97
CA PRO A 2 68.71 25.57 18.84
C PRO A 2 67.84 24.44 18.23
N GLY A 3 67.00 24.62 17.22
CA GLY A 3 66.71 25.74 16.36
C GLY A 3 65.84 25.23 15.21
N ASP A 4 64.94 26.10 14.79
CA ASP A 4 63.91 25.94 13.76
C ASP A 4 64.43 25.44 12.41
N THR A 5 63.51 24.94 11.57
CA THR A 5 63.15 25.70 10.34
C THR A 5 61.87 25.17 9.70
N HIS A 6 60.92 26.10 9.60
CA HIS A 6 59.71 26.12 8.80
C HIS A 6 59.94 25.81 7.32
N VAL A 7 58.91 25.36 6.59
CA VAL A 7 58.38 26.05 5.40
C VAL A 7 56.88 25.68 5.22
N GLU A 8 56.01 26.66 5.43
CA GLU A 8 54.78 26.86 4.64
C GLU A 8 55.09 27.98 3.64
N PRO A 9 54.46 28.02 2.46
CA PRO A 9 53.85 29.28 2.06
C PRO A 9 52.52 29.06 1.33
N GLY A 10 51.44 29.62 1.84
CA GLY A 10 50.92 30.88 1.28
C GLY A 10 49.78 30.62 0.29
N LEU A 11 48.75 31.45 0.14
CA LEU A 11 48.65 32.88 0.36
C LEU A 11 47.19 33.27 0.72
N PHE A 12 47.11 34.17 1.70
CA PHE A 12 46.08 35.18 2.01
C PHE A 12 45.57 35.96 0.76
N PRO A 13 44.40 36.67 0.78
CA PRO A 13 44.13 37.67 1.81
C PRO A 13 42.68 37.93 2.28
N LEU A 14 42.61 38.41 3.52
CA LEU A 14 41.58 39.29 4.05
C LEU A 14 41.64 40.64 3.33
N SER A 15 40.48 41.17 2.92
CA SER A 15 40.20 42.61 3.01
C SER A 15 38.70 42.88 2.94
N ALA A 16 38.34 43.91 3.69
CA ALA A 16 37.02 44.36 4.09
C ALA A 16 36.17 44.96 2.96
N ILE A 17 35.00 45.49 3.37
CA ILE A 17 34.01 46.35 2.69
C ILE A 17 32.78 45.53 2.25
N GLY A 18 31.55 45.80 2.68
CA GLY A 18 31.01 46.86 3.50
C GLY A 18 29.54 46.56 3.86
N HIS A 19 29.05 47.19 4.92
CA HIS A 19 27.62 47.23 5.23
C HIS A 19 26.88 47.98 4.12
N SER A 20 25.84 47.37 3.55
CA SER A 20 24.75 48.07 2.85
C SER A 20 23.50 47.18 2.77
N PRO A 21 22.32 47.81 2.67
CA PRO A 21 21.18 47.47 3.52
C PRO A 21 20.32 46.34 2.96
N SER A 22 19.62 45.69 3.89
CA SER A 22 18.46 44.85 3.61
C SER A 22 17.45 45.61 2.73
N LEU A 23 17.32 45.16 1.48
CA LEU A 23 16.22 45.56 0.59
C LEU A 23 14.89 45.06 1.18
N PRO A 24 13.83 45.88 1.21
CA PRO A 24 12.53 45.42 1.66
C PRO A 24 12.02 44.34 0.70
N PRO A 25 11.33 43.29 1.19
CA PRO A 25 10.70 42.33 0.31
C PRO A 25 9.63 43.06 -0.51
N GLY A 26 9.88 43.21 -1.81
CA GLY A 26 8.86 43.64 -2.77
C GLY A 26 7.72 42.62 -2.82
N PRO A 27 6.50 43.03 -3.22
CA PRO A 27 5.36 42.14 -3.22
C PRO A 27 5.62 41.04 -4.25
N HIS A 28 5.86 39.82 -3.77
CA HIS A 28 5.73 38.64 -4.60
C HIS A 28 4.32 38.67 -5.22
N PRO A 29 4.17 38.44 -6.54
CA PRO A 29 2.86 38.23 -7.11
C PRO A 29 2.29 36.99 -6.41
N GLN A 30 1.33 37.22 -5.52
CA GLN A 30 0.53 36.17 -4.90
C GLN A 30 -0.25 35.51 -6.03
N GLN A 31 0.37 34.51 -6.66
CA GLN A 31 -0.36 33.52 -7.42
C GLN A 31 -1.20 32.78 -6.38
N LEU A 32 -2.47 33.19 -6.26
CA LEU A 32 -3.49 32.54 -5.46
C LEU A 32 -3.51 31.06 -5.84
N ALA A 33 -2.77 30.25 -5.06
CA ALA A 33 -2.84 28.81 -5.12
C ALA A 33 -4.20 28.42 -4.56
N LEU A 34 -5.19 28.39 -5.45
CA LEU A 34 -6.55 27.89 -5.25
C LEU A 34 -6.53 26.35 -5.19
N ILE A 35 -5.57 25.79 -4.47
CA ILE A 35 -5.45 24.37 -4.21
C ILE A 35 -5.30 24.29 -2.70
N GLY A 36 -6.44 24.16 -2.01
CA GLY A 36 -6.44 23.85 -0.60
C GLY A 36 -5.55 22.63 -0.34
N GLU A 37 -4.97 22.58 0.86
CA GLU A 37 -4.23 21.41 1.35
C GLU A 37 -4.94 20.12 0.90
N PRO A 38 -4.24 19.13 0.31
CA PRO A 38 -4.85 17.92 -0.20
C PRO A 38 -5.48 17.14 0.96
N ALA A 39 -6.73 17.45 1.27
CA ALA A 39 -7.52 16.73 2.23
C ALA A 39 -7.80 15.34 1.65
N PRO A 40 -7.53 14.25 2.39
CA PRO A 40 -7.85 12.91 1.94
C PRO A 40 -9.36 12.84 1.67
N VAL A 41 -9.72 12.51 0.43
CA VAL A 41 -11.12 12.40 0.01
C VAL A 41 -11.79 11.31 0.83
N ARG A 42 -12.64 11.71 1.78
CA ARG A 42 -13.59 10.79 2.42
C ARG A 42 -14.64 10.42 1.38
N ILE A 43 -14.73 9.13 1.05
CA ILE A 43 -15.80 8.61 0.20
C ILE A 43 -17.03 8.48 1.10
N PRO A 44 -18.11 9.23 0.87
CA PRO A 44 -19.29 9.14 1.73
C PRO A 44 -19.96 7.76 1.64
N ALA A 45 -20.74 7.44 2.67
CA ALA A 45 -21.39 6.13 2.80
C ALA A 45 -22.37 5.84 1.63
N ALA A 46 -22.99 6.89 1.06
CA ALA A 46 -23.90 6.76 -0.07
C ALA A 46 -23.19 6.25 -1.34
N GLU A 47 -21.98 6.72 -1.61
CA GLU A 47 -21.15 6.27 -2.73
C GLU A 47 -20.72 4.82 -2.54
N TRP A 48 -20.33 4.43 -1.31
CA TRP A 48 -20.08 3.03 -0.99
C TRP A 48 -21.32 2.16 -1.21
N ALA A 49 -22.48 2.57 -0.71
CA ALA A 49 -23.74 1.84 -0.92
C ALA A 49 -24.03 1.65 -2.42
N THR A 50 -23.82 2.69 -3.22
CA THR A 50 -23.99 2.65 -4.68
C THR A 50 -23.05 1.63 -5.33
N TRP A 51 -21.76 1.66 -5.00
CA TRP A 51 -20.77 0.75 -5.61
C TRP A 51 -20.90 -0.71 -5.15
N LEU A 52 -21.43 -0.94 -3.95
CA LEU A 52 -21.66 -2.28 -3.42
C LEU A 52 -22.97 -2.89 -3.95
N ALA A 53 -23.95 -2.06 -4.32
CA ALA A 53 -25.18 -2.51 -4.95
C ALA A 53 -25.04 -2.76 -6.46
N ASP A 54 -24.09 -2.10 -7.13
CA ASP A 54 -23.87 -2.22 -8.58
C ASP A 54 -23.25 -3.57 -8.96
N GLU A 55 -24.01 -4.39 -9.70
CA GLU A 55 -23.59 -5.73 -10.14
C GLU A 55 -22.38 -5.72 -11.08
N SER A 56 -22.24 -4.69 -11.92
CA SER A 56 -21.07 -4.53 -12.79
C SER A 56 -19.80 -4.29 -11.97
N VAL A 57 -19.90 -3.49 -10.90
CA VAL A 57 -18.76 -3.24 -9.99
C VAL A 57 -18.38 -4.52 -9.26
N ARG A 58 -19.36 -5.24 -8.70
CA ARG A 58 -19.15 -6.52 -8.01
C ARG A 58 -18.52 -7.56 -8.94
N SER A 59 -19.04 -7.70 -10.16
CA SER A 59 -18.51 -8.61 -11.17
C SER A 59 -17.05 -8.28 -11.52
N ARG A 60 -16.71 -7.00 -11.73
CA ARG A 60 -15.32 -6.58 -11.99
C ARG A 60 -14.39 -6.82 -10.80
N TYR A 61 -14.90 -6.76 -9.57
CA TYR A 61 -14.13 -7.08 -8.36
C TYR A 61 -13.85 -8.58 -8.30
N TRP A 62 -14.88 -9.42 -8.34
CA TRP A 62 -14.74 -10.87 -8.26
C TRP A 62 -13.95 -11.47 -9.42
N ALA A 63 -14.04 -10.87 -10.61
CA ALA A 63 -13.18 -11.24 -11.74
C ALA A 63 -11.68 -11.06 -11.48
N LYS A 64 -11.29 -10.31 -10.44
CA LYS A 64 -9.88 -10.06 -10.03
C LYS A 64 -9.48 -10.76 -8.73
N VAL A 65 -10.38 -11.57 -8.16
CA VAL A 65 -10.11 -12.36 -6.95
C VAL A 65 -10.07 -13.84 -7.34
N HIS A 66 -8.94 -14.48 -7.10
CA HIS A 66 -8.86 -15.93 -7.15
C HIS A 66 -9.33 -16.48 -5.80
N ARG A 67 -10.47 -17.17 -5.81
CA ARG A 67 -11.10 -17.73 -4.62
C ARG A 67 -10.80 -19.23 -4.55
N THR A 68 -10.72 -19.73 -3.34
CA THR A 68 -10.60 -21.15 -3.01
C THR A 68 -11.86 -21.58 -2.27
N SER A 69 -12.15 -22.89 -2.28
CA SER A 69 -13.28 -23.47 -1.53
C SER A 69 -13.05 -23.47 -0.01
N SER A 70 -11.79 -23.41 0.43
CA SER A 70 -11.44 -23.35 1.84
C SER A 70 -11.58 -21.94 2.41
N ASP A 71 -12.19 -21.89 3.58
CA ASP A 71 -12.32 -20.69 4.39
C ASP A 71 -11.03 -20.31 5.15
N SER A 72 -10.06 -21.23 5.26
CA SER A 72 -8.75 -20.98 5.86
C SER A 72 -7.74 -20.40 4.86
N ASP A 73 -8.07 -20.47 3.58
CA ASP A 73 -7.14 -20.11 2.51
C ASP A 73 -7.35 -18.67 2.06
N CYS A 74 -6.24 -18.03 1.69
CA CYS A 74 -6.30 -16.66 1.21
C CYS A 74 -6.90 -16.60 -0.19
N TRP A 75 -7.89 -15.72 -0.37
CA TRP A 75 -8.36 -15.33 -1.70
C TRP A 75 -7.51 -14.22 -2.26
N PHE A 76 -6.69 -14.49 -3.27
CA PHE A 76 -5.70 -13.52 -3.73
C PHE A 76 -6.25 -12.61 -4.82
N PHE A 77 -6.09 -11.30 -4.62
CA PHE A 77 -6.30 -10.32 -5.67
C PHE A 77 -5.15 -10.37 -6.67
N PHE A 78 -5.46 -10.57 -7.95
CA PHE A 78 -4.45 -10.70 -9.01
C PHE A 78 -4.52 -9.58 -10.07
N GLY A 79 -5.27 -8.51 -9.78
CA GLY A 79 -5.30 -7.28 -10.58
C GLY A 79 -4.15 -6.31 -10.25
N ALA A 80 -4.45 -5.01 -10.21
CA ALA A 80 -3.48 -3.98 -9.86
C ALA A 80 -3.07 -4.04 -8.38
N ILE A 81 -1.77 -4.02 -8.12
CA ILE A 81 -1.15 -4.07 -6.78
C ILE A 81 -0.40 -2.76 -6.53
N SER A 82 -0.64 -2.11 -5.39
CA SER A 82 0.02 -0.86 -5.00
C SER A 82 1.51 -1.06 -4.69
N SER A 83 2.22 0.04 -4.42
CA SER A 83 3.58 -0.01 -3.87
C SER A 83 3.64 -0.64 -2.46
N THR A 84 2.54 -0.60 -1.70
CA THR A 84 2.44 -1.23 -0.37
C THR A 84 2.02 -2.70 -0.43
N GLY A 85 1.80 -3.26 -1.62
CA GLY A 85 1.39 -4.66 -1.81
C GLY A 85 -0.10 -4.94 -1.69
N HIS A 86 -0.89 -3.94 -1.30
CA HIS A 86 -2.34 -4.07 -1.26
C HIS A 86 -2.95 -4.07 -2.66
N ALA A 87 -4.09 -4.76 -2.77
CA ALA A 87 -4.96 -4.66 -3.93
C ALA A 87 -5.41 -3.20 -4.15
N SER A 88 -5.39 -2.75 -5.40
CA SER A 88 -5.90 -1.45 -5.83
C SER A 88 -7.09 -1.66 -6.76
N PHE A 89 -8.29 -1.34 -6.30
CA PHE A 89 -9.53 -1.61 -7.03
C PHE A 89 -10.21 -0.31 -7.45
N ARG A 90 -10.54 -0.21 -8.74
CA ARG A 90 -11.32 0.91 -9.28
C ARG A 90 -12.82 0.58 -9.20
N ALA A 91 -13.48 1.06 -8.16
CA ALA A 91 -14.91 0.93 -7.93
C ALA A 91 -15.74 1.81 -8.89
N ALA A 92 -15.27 3.02 -9.21
CA ALA A 92 -15.92 3.91 -10.17
C ALA A 92 -14.92 4.59 -11.13
N SER A 93 -15.41 4.96 -12.31
CA SER A 93 -14.72 5.81 -13.28
C SER A 93 -15.39 7.18 -13.27
N LEU A 94 -15.00 8.05 -12.36
CA LEU A 94 -15.53 9.41 -12.31
C LEU A 94 -14.69 10.33 -13.21
N PRO A 95 -15.32 11.22 -14.01
CA PRO A 95 -14.58 12.20 -14.81
C PRO A 95 -13.81 13.18 -13.90
N GLY A 96 -12.55 13.47 -14.24
CA GLY A 96 -11.69 14.41 -13.52
C GLY A 96 -10.23 13.94 -13.36
N ARG A 97 -9.33 14.87 -13.03
CA ARG A 97 -7.87 14.62 -12.89
C ARG A 97 -7.47 13.91 -11.59
N THR A 98 -8.39 13.73 -10.65
CA THR A 98 -8.10 13.12 -9.33
C THR A 98 -8.75 11.75 -9.20
N ARG A 99 -8.05 10.85 -8.49
CA ARG A 99 -8.33 9.41 -8.28
C ARG A 99 -9.65 9.10 -7.54
N ARG A 100 -10.76 9.69 -7.95
CA ARG A 100 -12.07 9.47 -7.33
C ARG A 100 -12.60 8.11 -7.80
N GLY A 101 -12.63 7.13 -6.89
CA GLY A 101 -13.16 5.79 -7.16
C GLY A 101 -12.15 4.65 -7.15
N THR A 102 -10.85 4.89 -6.93
CA THR A 102 -9.89 3.81 -6.63
C THR A 102 -9.74 3.65 -5.12
N VAL A 103 -9.98 2.44 -4.62
CA VAL A 103 -9.94 2.10 -3.19
C VAL A 103 -9.05 0.88 -2.94
N PRO A 104 -8.54 0.69 -1.70
CA PRO A 104 -7.91 -0.58 -1.33
C PRO A 104 -8.88 -1.75 -1.55
N GLY A 105 -8.40 -2.83 -2.16
CA GLY A 105 -9.26 -3.97 -2.50
C GLY A 105 -9.87 -4.62 -1.25
N HIS A 106 -9.08 -4.80 -0.18
CA HIS A 106 -9.58 -5.40 1.06
C HIS A 106 -10.67 -4.55 1.71
N LEU A 107 -10.64 -3.23 1.54
CA LEU A 107 -11.67 -2.32 2.06
C LEU A 107 -12.98 -2.49 1.28
N TYR A 108 -12.89 -2.64 -0.04
CA TYR A 108 -14.05 -2.97 -0.87
C TYR A 108 -14.60 -4.36 -0.53
N GLY A 109 -13.74 -5.38 -0.45
CA GLY A 109 -14.11 -6.75 -0.12
C GLY A 109 -14.77 -6.89 1.25
N TYR A 110 -14.21 -6.24 2.26
CA TYR A 110 -14.79 -6.24 3.61
C TYR A 110 -16.20 -5.61 3.61
N GLN A 111 -16.35 -4.43 3.02
CA GLN A 111 -17.67 -3.78 3.00
C GLN A 111 -18.68 -4.50 2.10
N LEU A 112 -18.21 -5.21 1.07
CA LEU A 112 -19.07 -6.07 0.26
C LEU A 112 -19.61 -7.27 1.06
N ALA A 113 -18.82 -7.81 1.99
CA ALA A 113 -19.23 -8.94 2.83
C ALA A 113 -20.01 -8.54 4.09
N HIS A 114 -19.71 -7.37 4.66
CA HIS A 114 -20.21 -6.95 5.97
C HIS A 114 -21.10 -5.69 5.94
N GLY A 115 -21.26 -5.07 4.77
CA GLY A 115 -22.00 -3.83 4.60
C GLY A 115 -21.13 -2.57 4.72
N VAL A 116 -21.75 -1.43 4.42
CA VAL A 116 -21.08 -0.11 4.42
C VAL A 116 -20.62 0.26 5.82
N ILE A 117 -19.36 0.67 5.95
CA ILE A 117 -18.84 1.27 7.18
C ILE A 117 -19.19 2.77 7.14
N PRO A 118 -20.04 3.28 8.04
CA PRO A 118 -20.56 4.65 7.95
C PRO A 118 -19.49 5.73 8.19
N ARG A 119 -18.38 5.39 8.85
CA ARG A 119 -17.31 6.32 9.24
C ARG A 119 -15.93 5.75 8.93
N LEU A 120 -15.52 5.82 7.67
CA LEU A 120 -14.13 5.59 7.28
C LEU A 120 -13.39 6.93 7.21
N GLY A 121 -12.28 7.04 7.93
CA GLY A 121 -11.37 8.18 7.90
C GLY A 121 -9.92 7.71 8.02
N TRP A 122 -8.97 8.62 7.81
CA TRP A 122 -7.52 8.35 7.82
C TRP A 122 -6.82 9.02 9.00
N GLY A 123 -7.40 8.88 10.19
CA GLY A 123 -6.86 9.40 11.45
C GLY A 123 -6.71 8.27 12.45
N ASP A 124 -5.95 8.50 13.52
CA ASP A 124 -5.51 7.44 14.44
C ASP A 124 -6.66 6.74 15.19
N ASP A 125 -7.81 7.40 15.31
CA ASP A 125 -9.03 6.87 15.95
C ASP A 125 -10.03 6.24 14.96
N HIS A 126 -9.69 6.19 13.67
CA HIS A 126 -10.59 5.63 12.66
C HIS A 126 -10.43 4.11 12.51
N PRO A 127 -11.54 3.39 12.29
CA PRO A 127 -11.46 1.95 12.10
C PRO A 127 -10.66 1.61 10.84
N THR A 128 -9.70 0.71 10.98
CA THR A 128 -8.90 0.16 9.88
C THR A 128 -9.29 -1.30 9.64
N ILE A 129 -9.07 -1.77 8.42
CA ILE A 129 -9.21 -3.20 8.10
C ILE A 129 -7.88 -3.88 8.36
N CYS A 130 -7.88 -4.83 9.29
CA CYS A 130 -6.70 -5.62 9.68
C CYS A 130 -6.74 -6.96 8.96
N HIS A 131 -5.59 -7.38 8.43
CA HIS A 131 -5.39 -8.75 7.96
C HIS A 131 -4.96 -9.63 9.12
N THR A 132 -5.69 -10.72 9.37
CA THR A 132 -5.26 -11.74 10.35
C THR A 132 -4.23 -12.72 9.77
N CYS A 133 -4.14 -12.78 8.44
CA CYS A 133 -3.25 -13.67 7.69
C CYS A 133 -1.97 -12.99 7.17
N ASP A 134 -1.79 -11.68 7.37
CA ASP A 134 -0.69 -10.84 6.87
C ASP A 134 -0.42 -10.81 5.34
N ASN A 135 -1.21 -11.53 4.53
CA ASN A 135 -1.14 -11.46 3.08
C ASN A 135 -1.87 -10.20 2.56
N HIS A 136 -1.11 -9.22 2.08
CA HIS A 136 -1.61 -7.88 1.72
C HIS A 136 -2.59 -7.86 0.53
N SER A 137 -2.51 -8.85 -0.35
CA SER A 137 -3.45 -9.02 -1.48
C SER A 137 -4.66 -9.89 -1.15
N CYS A 138 -4.76 -10.44 0.06
CA CYS A 138 -5.87 -11.30 0.49
C CYS A 138 -7.21 -10.54 0.49
N GLN A 139 -8.29 -11.19 0.04
CA GLN A 139 -9.64 -10.65 -0.07
C GLN A 139 -10.68 -11.53 0.64
N GLN A 140 -10.24 -12.60 1.32
CA GLN A 140 -11.10 -13.53 2.04
C GLN A 140 -11.73 -12.80 3.25
N PRO A 141 -13.06 -12.60 3.32
CA PRO A 141 -13.68 -11.88 4.44
C PRO A 141 -13.32 -12.44 5.82
N ARG A 142 -13.16 -13.77 5.96
CA ARG A 142 -12.75 -14.37 7.25
C ARG A 142 -11.33 -14.00 7.70
N HIS A 143 -10.50 -13.51 6.77
CA HIS A 143 -9.13 -13.04 7.05
C HIS A 143 -9.06 -11.52 7.26
N LEU A 144 -10.21 -10.84 7.25
CA LEU A 144 -10.33 -9.41 7.42
C LEU A 144 -11.15 -9.14 8.68
N ARG A 145 -10.70 -8.21 9.51
CA ARG A 145 -11.47 -7.71 10.64
C ARG A 145 -11.44 -6.19 10.68
N LEU A 146 -12.48 -5.59 11.23
CA LEU A 146 -12.42 -4.19 11.65
C LEU A 146 -11.60 -4.10 12.95
N GLY A 147 -10.74 -3.10 13.04
CA GLY A 147 -9.92 -2.84 14.21
C GLY A 147 -9.43 -1.41 14.27
N THR A 148 -8.51 -1.12 15.18
CA THR A 148 -7.84 0.17 15.27
C THR A 148 -6.42 0.12 14.68
N PRO A 149 -5.84 1.27 14.29
CA PRO A 149 -4.43 1.34 13.88
C PRO A 149 -3.48 0.81 14.96
N ALA A 150 -3.80 1.04 16.24
CA ALA A 150 -3.03 0.54 17.37
C ALA A 150 -3.06 -0.99 17.47
N GLU A 151 -4.24 -1.61 17.36
CA GLU A 151 -4.39 -3.07 17.33
C GLU A 151 -3.66 -3.69 16.13
N ASN A 152 -3.83 -3.12 14.93
CA ASN A 152 -3.18 -3.61 13.71
C ASN A 152 -1.65 -3.59 13.87
N ARG A 153 -1.11 -2.54 14.48
CA ARG A 153 0.32 -2.41 14.76
C ARG A 153 0.79 -3.44 15.79
N ALA A 154 0.05 -3.63 16.87
CA ALA A 154 0.39 -4.60 17.91
C ALA A 154 0.42 -6.03 17.35
N GLU A 155 -0.57 -6.39 16.54
CA GLU A 155 -0.64 -7.66 15.82
C GLU A 155 0.53 -7.87 14.86
N TRP A 156 0.84 -6.85 14.05
CA TRP A 156 2.00 -6.91 13.16
C TRP A 156 3.31 -7.10 13.94
N LEU A 157 3.50 -6.37 15.06
CA LEU A 157 4.68 -6.51 15.92
C LEU A 157 4.85 -7.92 16.47
N ALA A 158 3.73 -8.59 16.82
CA ALA A 158 3.73 -9.95 17.32
C ALA A 158 4.13 -10.97 16.24
N ARG A 159 3.69 -10.77 14.98
CA ARG A 159 3.88 -11.74 13.89
C ARG A 159 5.09 -11.50 12.99
N ARG A 160 5.65 -10.29 12.95
CA ARG A 160 6.74 -9.91 12.02
C ARG A 160 8.02 -10.73 12.12
N ARG A 161 8.22 -11.49 13.20
CA ARG A 161 9.42 -12.31 13.45
C ARG A 161 9.26 -13.77 13.04
N ASP A 162 8.07 -14.19 12.60
CA ASP A 162 7.86 -15.53 12.08
C ASP A 162 8.53 -15.67 10.69
N PRO A 163 9.60 -16.48 10.56
CA PRO A 163 10.32 -16.64 9.29
C PRO A 163 9.51 -17.43 8.24
N THR A 164 8.45 -18.10 8.66
CA THR A 164 7.55 -18.87 7.78
C THR A 164 6.37 -18.05 7.29
N GLY A 165 6.10 -16.91 7.95
CA GLY A 165 4.97 -16.05 7.69
C GLY A 165 5.11 -15.16 6.45
N PRO A 166 4.00 -14.61 5.91
CA PRO A 166 4.02 -13.73 4.75
C PRO A 166 4.88 -12.48 4.90
N LEU A 167 5.08 -12.01 6.14
CA LEU A 167 5.88 -10.83 6.46
C LEU A 167 7.39 -11.05 6.27
N ALA A 168 7.85 -12.31 6.26
CA ALA A 168 9.25 -12.66 6.07
C ALA A 168 9.68 -12.78 4.60
N ASP A 169 8.77 -12.57 3.64
CA ASP A 169 9.07 -12.69 2.22
C ASP A 169 10.17 -11.70 1.79
N VAL A 170 11.27 -12.21 1.24
CA VAL A 170 12.46 -11.41 0.91
C VAL A 170 12.21 -10.32 -0.15
N ARG A 171 11.10 -10.44 -0.89
CA ARG A 171 10.67 -9.46 -1.89
C ARG A 171 9.81 -8.34 -1.29
N GLY A 172 9.50 -8.43 0.00
CA GLY A 172 8.55 -7.58 0.71
C GLY A 172 7.10 -7.77 0.28
N PRO A 173 6.15 -7.03 0.90
CA PRO A 173 4.72 -7.23 0.69
C PRO A 173 4.25 -7.05 -0.76
N ALA A 174 4.82 -6.07 -1.46
CA ALA A 174 4.49 -5.80 -2.85
C ALA A 174 5.06 -6.84 -3.81
N GLY A 175 6.30 -7.29 -3.57
CA GLY A 175 6.92 -8.34 -4.37
C GLY A 175 6.17 -9.66 -4.24
N ARG A 176 5.84 -10.07 -3.01
CA ARG A 176 5.01 -11.25 -2.72
C ARG A 176 3.67 -11.19 -3.46
N SER A 177 2.93 -10.10 -3.29
CA SER A 177 1.60 -9.93 -3.87
C SER A 177 1.64 -9.96 -5.40
N ARG A 178 2.64 -9.34 -6.02
CA ARG A 178 2.84 -9.38 -7.48
C ARG A 178 3.23 -10.77 -7.98
N ALA A 179 4.07 -11.49 -7.26
CA ALA A 179 4.48 -12.85 -7.61
C ALA A 179 3.29 -13.82 -7.61
N ILE A 180 2.47 -13.78 -6.56
CA ILE A 180 1.23 -14.57 -6.46
C ILE A 180 0.26 -14.19 -7.59
N ALA A 181 0.07 -12.90 -7.83
CA ALA A 181 -0.78 -12.42 -8.91
C ALA A 181 -0.29 -12.88 -10.30
N ALA A 182 1.03 -12.92 -10.53
CA ALA A 182 1.61 -13.44 -11.75
C ALA A 182 1.40 -14.95 -11.92
N ALA A 183 1.55 -15.72 -10.85
CA ALA A 183 1.29 -17.16 -10.83
C ALA A 183 -0.17 -17.47 -11.22
N ILE A 184 -1.13 -16.75 -10.64
CA ILE A 184 -2.57 -16.89 -10.96
C ILE A 184 -2.85 -16.55 -12.42
N ARG A 185 -2.31 -15.42 -12.92
CA ARG A 185 -2.52 -15.02 -14.31
C ARG A 185 -1.94 -16.03 -15.29
N ALA A 186 -0.75 -16.57 -15.00
CA ALA A 186 -0.11 -17.58 -15.83
C ALA A 186 -0.95 -18.85 -15.91
N GLY A 187 -1.41 -19.39 -14.78
CA GLY A 187 -2.23 -20.60 -14.78
C GLY A 187 -3.58 -20.41 -15.47
N ARG A 188 -4.24 -19.26 -15.26
CA ARG A 188 -5.49 -18.92 -15.99
C ARG A 188 -5.28 -18.80 -17.49
N ALA A 189 -4.17 -18.19 -17.93
CA ALA A 189 -3.86 -18.06 -19.36
C ALA A 189 -3.61 -19.42 -20.03
N LEU A 190 -3.14 -20.41 -19.26
CA LEU A 190 -2.91 -21.78 -19.72
C LEU A 190 -4.15 -22.67 -19.59
N GLY A 191 -5.27 -22.17 -19.06
CA GLY A 191 -6.48 -22.97 -18.84
C GLY A 191 -6.31 -24.06 -17.77
N GLU A 192 -5.41 -23.85 -16.82
CA GLU A 192 -5.13 -24.82 -15.75
C GLU A 192 -6.28 -24.99 -14.76
N SER A 193 -6.35 -26.16 -14.13
CA SER A 193 -7.29 -26.46 -13.05
C SER A 193 -6.99 -25.65 -11.78
N GLU A 194 -7.94 -25.63 -10.84
CA GLU A 194 -7.77 -24.94 -9.56
C GLU A 194 -6.58 -25.49 -8.77
N GLU A 195 -6.36 -26.81 -8.78
CA GLU A 195 -5.25 -27.48 -8.09
C GLU A 195 -3.89 -27.11 -8.71
N GLN A 196 -3.84 -26.97 -10.03
CA GLN A 196 -2.63 -26.55 -10.74
C GLN A 196 -2.29 -25.09 -10.42
N ILE A 197 -3.28 -24.20 -10.42
CA ILE A 197 -3.11 -22.79 -10.02
C ILE A 197 -2.68 -22.70 -8.56
N ALA A 198 -3.28 -23.49 -7.65
CA ALA A 198 -2.88 -23.54 -6.24
C ALA A 198 -1.39 -23.90 -6.09
N ARG A 199 -0.90 -24.89 -6.84
CA ARG A 199 0.52 -25.28 -6.83
C ARG A 199 1.47 -24.19 -7.33
N ARG A 200 1.02 -23.41 -8.32
CA ARG A 200 1.78 -22.23 -8.79
C ARG A 200 1.85 -21.16 -7.70
N ILE A 201 0.77 -20.94 -6.97
CA ILE A 201 0.74 -20.00 -5.84
C ILE A 201 1.71 -20.48 -4.75
N GLU A 202 1.66 -21.75 -4.36
CA GLU A 202 2.58 -22.33 -3.36
C GLU A 202 4.05 -22.20 -3.77
N THR A 203 4.35 -22.45 -5.04
CA THR A 203 5.70 -22.27 -5.60
C THR A 203 6.12 -20.80 -5.54
N ALA A 204 5.26 -19.87 -5.95
CA ALA A 204 5.52 -18.44 -5.90
C ALA A 204 5.72 -17.91 -4.47
N VAL A 205 4.96 -18.45 -3.51
CA VAL A 205 5.11 -18.18 -2.07
C VAL A 205 6.43 -18.72 -1.54
N SER A 206 6.77 -19.97 -1.87
CA SER A 206 7.99 -20.63 -1.40
C SER A 206 9.26 -19.96 -1.92
N ALA A 207 9.25 -19.49 -3.17
CA ALA A 207 10.37 -18.76 -3.77
C ALA A 207 10.70 -17.42 -3.08
N GLY A 208 9.80 -16.89 -2.25
CA GLY A 208 10.04 -15.69 -1.45
C GLY A 208 10.51 -15.96 -0.03
N ARG A 209 10.53 -17.22 0.41
CA ARG A 209 10.97 -17.55 1.77
C ARG A 209 12.46 -17.23 1.92
N PRO A 210 12.87 -16.67 3.06
CA PRO A 210 14.29 -16.47 3.34
C PRO A 210 14.99 -17.84 3.31
N LEU A 211 16.22 -17.87 2.77
CA LEU A 211 17.07 -19.04 2.87
C LEU A 211 17.41 -19.22 4.35
N SER A 212 16.74 -20.15 5.01
CA SER A 212 17.13 -20.59 6.35
C SER A 212 18.35 -21.49 6.22
N LEU A 213 19.45 -21.14 6.87
CA LEU A 213 20.67 -21.95 6.97
C LEU A 213 20.55 -23.08 8.02
N TRP A 214 19.34 -23.56 8.31
CA TRP A 214 19.11 -24.61 9.31
C TRP A 214 19.01 -25.97 8.64
#